data_AF-A0A6N8ZR50-F1
#
_entry.id   AF-A0A6N8ZR50-F1
#
_cell.length_a   1.000
_cell.length_b   1.000
_cell.length_c   1.000
_cell.angle_alpha   90.00
_cell.angle_beta   90.00
_cell.angle_gamma   90.00
#
_symmetry.space_group_name_H-M   'P 1'
#
loop_
_entity.id
_entity.type
_entity.pdbx_description
1 polymer ?
#
loop_
_entity_poly.entity_id
_entity_poly.type
_entity_poly.pdbx_seq_one_letter_code
_entity_poly.pdbx_strand_id
1 'polypeptide(L)'
;MKARPESTGDHTRSRVPDQATIGGFRIAVVVFGIGVTLPIFYIGSEISLALGLRRAALALFGGCAIVGLMMIVTSIIGARTRLSTYMIIQFAFGRSLVRFLVNPLLAMTYVGYFAATGDIFGGAIR
;
A
#
# COMPACT_ATOMS: atom_id res chain seq x y z
N MET A 1 -0.55 21.36 31.73
CA MET A 1 -1.41 21.11 30.55
C MET A 1 -1.91 19.68 30.64
N LYS A 2 -3.18 19.52 30.99
CA LYS A 2 -3.80 18.27 31.48
C LYS A 2 -4.10 17.35 30.28
N ALA A 3 -3.49 16.16 30.26
CA ALA A 3 -3.71 15.17 29.21
C ALA A 3 -5.18 14.72 29.23
N ARG A 4 -5.80 14.73 28.05
CA ARG A 4 -7.19 14.33 27.81
C ARG A 4 -7.27 12.80 27.82
N PRO A 5 -8.27 12.19 28.47
CA PRO A 5 -8.44 10.74 28.43
C PRO A 5 -8.93 10.34 27.04
N GLU A 6 -8.08 9.68 26.26
CA GLU A 6 -8.42 9.14 24.93
C GLU A 6 -9.01 7.73 25.04
N SER A 7 -10.33 7.68 25.23
CA SER A 7 -11.13 6.45 25.22
C SER A 7 -11.65 6.13 23.81
N THR A 8 -10.79 5.78 22.85
CA THR A 8 -11.21 5.17 21.57
C THR A 8 -10.06 4.38 20.97
N GLY A 9 -10.27 3.10 20.64
CA GLY A 9 -9.25 2.11 20.26
C GLY A 9 -8.50 2.33 18.94
N ASP A 10 -7.91 3.51 18.76
CA ASP A 10 -7.08 3.87 17.62
C ASP A 10 -5.59 3.90 18.00
N HIS A 11 -4.85 2.90 17.54
CA HIS A 11 -3.41 2.73 17.78
C HIS A 11 -2.58 3.25 16.60
N THR A 12 -2.91 4.44 16.08
CA THR A 12 -2.19 5.03 14.94
C THR A 12 -0.73 5.43 15.24
N ARG A 13 -0.40 5.73 16.51
CA ARG A 13 0.94 6.16 16.96
C ARG A 13 1.56 5.29 18.06
N SER A 14 0.89 4.21 18.45
CA SER A 14 1.31 3.32 19.53
C SER A 14 1.25 1.87 19.06
N ARG A 15 2.02 0.99 19.71
CA ARG A 15 2.01 -0.45 19.38
C ARG A 15 0.61 -1.01 19.63
N VAL A 16 0.06 -1.76 18.66
CA VAL A 16 -1.24 -2.41 18.81
C VAL A 16 -1.18 -3.47 19.93
N PRO A 17 -2.01 -3.37 20.99
CA PRO A 17 -2.11 -4.36 22.06
C PRO A 17 -2.57 -5.72 21.54
N ASP A 18 -2.12 -6.82 22.16
CA ASP A 18 -2.43 -8.20 21.74
C ASP A 18 -3.93 -8.48 21.57
N GLN A 19 -4.76 -7.84 22.40
CA GLN A 19 -6.21 -8.03 22.44
C GLN A 19 -6.97 -7.37 21.28
N ALA A 20 -6.32 -6.47 20.52
CA ALA A 20 -6.91 -5.75 19.39
C ALA A 20 -6.39 -6.26 18.02
N THR A 21 -5.62 -7.35 18.01
CA THR A 21 -5.03 -7.90 16.78
C THR A 21 -6.08 -8.62 15.95
N ILE A 22 -6.20 -8.25 14.67
CA ILE A 22 -7.07 -8.93 13.71
C ILE A 22 -6.31 -10.00 12.94
N GLY A 23 -6.99 -11.11 12.63
CA GLY A 23 -6.40 -12.23 11.89
C GLY A 23 -5.90 -11.83 10.50
N GLY A 24 -4.73 -12.36 10.12
CA GLY A 24 -4.05 -12.04 8.86
C GLY A 24 -4.89 -12.27 7.60
N PHE A 25 -5.80 -13.25 7.62
CA PHE A 25 -6.72 -13.51 6.52
C PHE A 25 -7.65 -12.32 6.22
N ARG A 26 -8.17 -11.65 7.26
CA ARG A 26 -9.05 -10.49 7.10
C ARG A 26 -8.28 -9.31 6.49
N ILE A 27 -7.02 -9.13 6.90
CA ILE A 27 -6.13 -8.11 6.33
C ILE A 27 -5.84 -8.42 4.86
N ALA A 28 -5.56 -9.69 4.52
CA ALA A 28 -5.30 -10.11 3.15
C ALA A 28 -6.48 -9.82 2.22
N VAL A 29 -7.72 -10.08 2.66
CA VAL A 29 -8.93 -9.77 1.86
C VAL A 29 -9.08 -8.25 1.64
N VAL A 30 -8.82 -7.42 2.65
CA VAL A 30 -8.87 -5.96 2.51
C VAL A 30 -7.81 -5.45 1.53
N VAL A 31 -6.57 -5.93 1.67
CA VAL A 31 -5.45 -5.55 0.79
C VAL A 31 -5.73 -5.98 -0.65
N PHE A 32 -6.28 -7.18 -0.84
CA PHE A 32 -6.72 -7.66 -2.16
C PHE A 32 -7.76 -6.73 -2.76
N GLY A 33 -8.78 -6.33 -1.99
CA GLY A 33 -9.81 -5.39 -2.45
C GLY A 33 -9.26 -4.02 -2.87
N ILE A 34 -8.28 -3.48 -2.13
CA ILE A 34 -7.61 -2.21 -2.47
C ILE A 34 -6.80 -2.33 -3.78
N GLY A 35 -6.23 -3.51 -4.04
CA GLY A 35 -5.43 -3.76 -5.25
C GLY A 35 -6.25 -3.91 -6.53
N VAL A 36 -7.56 -4.16 -6.43
CA VAL A 36 -8.44 -4.30 -7.58
C VAL A 36 -8.93 -2.91 -8.00
N THR A 37 -8.23 -2.27 -8.94
CA THR A 37 -8.55 -0.92 -9.41
C THR A 37 -8.55 -0.82 -10.94
N LEU A 38 -9.39 0.06 -11.50
CA LEU A 38 -9.44 0.34 -12.93
C LEU A 38 -8.10 0.64 -13.60
N PRO A 39 -7.21 1.50 -13.06
CA PRO A 39 -5.92 1.76 -13.70
C PRO A 39 -5.07 0.50 -13.85
N ILE A 40 -5.15 -0.43 -12.89
CA ILE A 40 -4.42 -1.69 -12.96
C ILE A 40 -5.00 -2.59 -14.05
N PHE A 41 -6.33 -2.65 -14.20
CA PHE A 41 -6.96 -3.37 -15.31
C PHE A 41 -6.63 -2.74 -16.67
N TYR A 42 -6.67 -1.41 -16.77
CA TYR A 42 -6.34 -0.68 -17.98
C TYR A 42 -4.91 -0.99 -18.43
N ILE A 43 -3.93 -0.85 -17.53
CA ILE A 43 -2.53 -1.17 -17.81
C ILE A 43 -2.37 -2.66 -18.13
N GLY A 44 -3.04 -3.56 -17.41
CA GLY A 44 -3.01 -5.00 -17.68
C GLY A 44 -3.55 -5.35 -19.08
N SER A 45 -4.57 -4.63 -19.54
CA SER A 45 -5.15 -4.79 -20.88
C SER A 45 -4.19 -4.32 -21.97
N GLU A 46 -3.56 -3.15 -21.80
CA GLU A 46 -2.53 -2.62 -22.68
C GLU A 46 -1.35 -3.59 -22.83
N ILE A 47 -0.85 -4.13 -21.71
CA ILE A 47 0.23 -5.13 -21.73
C ILE A 47 -0.20 -6.41 -22.48
N SER A 48 -1.45 -6.84 -22.28
CA SER A 48 -1.98 -8.05 -22.92
C SER A 48 -2.18 -7.88 -24.43
N LEU A 49 -2.60 -6.70 -24.87
CA LEU A 49 -2.71 -6.33 -26.29
C LEU A 49 -1.34 -6.21 -26.94
N ALA A 50 -0.36 -5.62 -26.25
CA ALA A 50 0.97 -5.37 -26.79
C ALA A 50 1.83 -6.65 -26.93
N LEU A 51 1.80 -7.56 -25.94
CA LEU A 51 2.65 -8.76 -25.93
C LEU A 51 1.92 -10.03 -26.37
N GLY A 52 0.59 -9.98 -26.46
CA GLY A 52 -0.28 -11.14 -26.61
C GLY A 52 -0.49 -11.89 -25.29
N LEU A 53 -1.65 -12.57 -25.16
CA LEU A 53 -2.14 -13.11 -23.89
C LEU A 53 -1.15 -14.05 -23.17
N ARG A 54 -0.49 -14.95 -23.89
CA ARG A 54 0.45 -15.92 -23.28
C ARG A 54 1.69 -15.25 -22.68
N ARG A 55 2.30 -14.31 -23.40
CA ARG A 55 3.52 -13.63 -22.94
C ARG A 55 3.20 -12.61 -21.85
N ALA A 56 2.09 -11.90 -21.99
CA ALA A 56 1.58 -10.98 -20.97
C ALA A 56 1.27 -11.72 -19.66
N ALA A 57 0.61 -12.89 -19.71
CA ALA A 57 0.33 -13.68 -18.51
C ALA A 57 1.61 -14.10 -17.77
N LEU A 58 2.64 -14.54 -18.50
CA LEU A 58 3.94 -14.88 -17.89
C LEU A 58 4.65 -13.65 -17.30
N ALA A 59 4.62 -12.52 -18.00
CA ALA A 59 5.22 -11.27 -17.52
C ALA A 59 4.51 -10.75 -16.27
N LEU A 60 3.17 -10.72 -16.26
CA LEU A 60 2.35 -10.33 -15.12
C LEU A 60 2.57 -11.28 -13.95
N PHE A 61 2.58 -12.59 -14.18
CA PHE A 61 2.85 -13.58 -13.15
C PHE A 61 4.25 -13.41 -12.55
N GLY A 62 5.28 -13.20 -13.38
CA GLY A 62 6.64 -12.92 -12.93
C GLY A 62 6.74 -11.65 -12.09
N GLY A 63 6.11 -10.56 -12.54
CA GLY A 63 6.05 -9.29 -11.80
C GLY A 63 5.34 -9.46 -10.45
N CYS A 64 4.16 -10.09 -10.45
CA CYS A 64 3.41 -10.39 -9.23
C CYS A 64 4.19 -11.30 -8.28
N ALA A 65 4.96 -12.27 -8.77
CA ALA A 65 5.78 -13.15 -7.93
C ALA A 65 6.88 -12.37 -7.20
N ILE A 66 7.59 -11.47 -7.91
CA ILE A 66 8.63 -10.62 -7.32
C ILE A 66 8.03 -9.69 -6.27
N VAL A 67 6.95 -8.99 -6.61
CA VAL A 67 6.26 -8.07 -5.70
C VAL A 67 5.70 -8.84 -4.50
N GLY A 68 5.11 -10.02 -4.71
CA GLY A 68 4.60 -10.88 -3.66
C GLY A 68 5.69 -11.32 -2.69
N LEU A 69 6.87 -11.69 -3.17
CA LEU A 69 8.01 -12.03 -2.31
C LEU A 69 8.44 -10.84 -1.45
N MET A 70 8.53 -9.64 -2.02
CA MET A 70 8.82 -8.43 -1.26
C MET A 70 7.74 -8.16 -0.21
N MET A 71 6.47 -8.34 -0.58
CA MET A 71 5.33 -8.12 0.30
C MET A 71 5.30 -9.10 1.48
N ILE A 72 5.74 -10.35 1.29
CA ILE A 72 5.90 -11.32 2.38
C ILE A 72 6.92 -10.80 3.40
N VAL A 73 8.09 -10.36 2.94
CA VAL A 73 9.14 -9.83 3.83
C VAL A 73 8.63 -8.61 4.59
N THR A 74 7.99 -7.65 3.89
CA THR A 74 7.41 -6.45 4.51
C THR A 74 6.30 -6.81 5.51
N SER A 75 5.46 -7.78 5.19
CA SER A 75 4.37 -8.24 6.05
C SER A 75 4.89 -8.88 7.34
N ILE A 76 5.95 -9.71 7.25
CA ILE A 76 6.61 -10.31 8.42
C ILE A 76 7.18 -9.21 9.32
N ILE A 77 7.88 -8.23 8.76
CA ILE A 77 8.45 -7.11 9.52
C ILE A 77 7.34 -6.31 10.20
N GLY A 78 6.26 -5.98 9.47
CA GLY A 78 5.10 -5.26 10.00
C GLY A 78 4.39 -6.02 11.13
N ALA A 79 4.19 -7.33 10.98
CA ALA A 79 3.54 -8.17 11.98
C ALA A 79 4.39 -8.31 13.27
N ARG A 80 5.72 -8.37 13.14
CA ARG A 80 6.65 -8.46 14.29
C ARG A 80 6.79 -7.13 15.04
N THR A 81 6.93 -6.03 14.29
CA THR A 81 7.12 -4.70 14.87
C THR A 81 5.82 -4.14 15.45
N ARG A 82 4.65 -4.46 14.87
CA ARG A 82 3.34 -3.89 15.23
C ARG A 82 3.33 -2.37 15.25
N LEU A 83 4.16 -1.79 14.40
CA LEU A 83 4.32 -0.36 14.20
C LEU A 83 3.72 -0.03 12.83
N SER A 84 3.13 1.15 12.70
CA SER A 84 2.67 1.61 11.39
C SER A 84 3.87 1.75 10.45
N THR A 85 3.65 1.59 9.14
CA THR A 85 4.69 1.72 8.10
C THR A 85 5.50 3.01 8.29
N TYR A 86 4.84 4.10 8.66
CA TYR A 86 5.47 5.39 8.92
C TYR A 86 6.42 5.36 10.13
N MET A 87 6.12 4.60 11.18
CA MET A 87 7.00 4.44 12.34
C MET A 87 8.22 3.56 12.03
N ILE A 88 8.07 2.53 11.19
CA ILE A 88 9.21 1.71 10.74
C ILE A 88 10.19 2.55 9.93
N ILE A 89 9.68 3.40 9.02
CA ILE A 89 10.52 4.29 8.22
C ILE A 89 11.20 5.36 9.10
N GLN A 90 10.47 5.94 10.06
CA GLN A 90 11.08 6.88 11.02
C GLN A 90 12.15 6.24 11.90
N PHE A 91 12.03 4.95 12.20
CA PHE A 91 13.05 4.21 12.94
C PHE A 91 14.31 3.97 12.08
N ALA A 92 14.15 3.61 10.80
CA ALA A 92 15.27 3.32 9.91
C ALA A 92 16.05 4.57 9.44
N PHE A 93 15.34 5.66 9.11
CA PHE A 93 15.93 6.87 8.50
C PHE A 93 15.98 8.09 9.43
N GLY A 94 15.36 8.01 10.61
CA GLY A 94 15.23 9.13 11.55
C GLY A 94 14.10 10.10 11.17
N ARG A 95 13.54 10.78 12.18
CA ARG A 95 12.34 11.65 12.03
C ARG A 95 12.56 12.82 11.06
N SER A 96 13.78 13.34 10.97
CA SER A 96 14.08 14.51 10.14
C SER A 96 13.99 14.18 8.65
N LEU A 97 14.62 13.07 8.23
CA LEU A 97 14.62 12.64 6.82
C LEU A 97 13.22 12.26 6.34
N VAL A 98 12.43 11.62 7.20
CA VAL A 98 11.05 11.25 6.87
C VAL A 98 10.17 12.48 6.65
N ARG A 99 10.33 13.53 7.47
CA ARG A 99 9.55 14.76 7.36
C ARG A 99 9.90 15.55 6.10
N PHE A 100 11.20 15.71 5.81
CA PHE A 100 11.66 16.57 4.73
C PHE A 100 11.67 15.91 3.36
N LEU A 101 11.91 14.60 3.26
CA LEU A 101 12.05 13.89 1.99
C LEU A 101 10.93 12.89 1.74
N VAL A 102 10.70 11.98 2.68
CA VAL A 102 9.79 10.84 2.44
C VAL A 102 8.33 11.28 2.35
N ASN A 103 7.88 12.13 3.28
CA ASN A 103 6.49 12.59 3.33
C ASN A 103 6.06 13.37 2.07
N PRO A 104 6.80 14.38 1.58
CA PRO A 104 6.43 15.06 0.34
C PRO A 104 6.55 14.16 -0.89
N LEU A 105 7.54 13.26 -0.95
CA LEU A 105 7.66 12.32 -2.06
C LEU A 105 6.45 11.37 -2.12
N LEU A 106 6.06 10.78 -0.98
CA LEU A 106 4.87 9.94 -0.89
C LEU A 106 3.60 10.72 -1.27
N ALA A 107 3.46 11.95 -0.78
CA ALA A 107 2.31 12.80 -1.14
C ALA A 107 2.25 13.01 -2.66
N MET A 108 3.39 13.33 -3.30
CA MET A 108 3.47 13.53 -4.74
C MET A 108 3.15 12.24 -5.51
N THR A 109 3.65 11.08 -5.07
CA THR A 109 3.35 9.78 -5.68
C THR A 109 1.86 9.43 -5.57
N TYR A 110 1.25 9.63 -4.40
CA TYR A 110 -0.17 9.37 -4.20
C TYR A 110 -1.06 10.30 -5.02
N VAL A 111 -0.71 11.59 -5.06
CA VAL A 111 -1.41 12.56 -5.91
C VAL A 111 -1.32 12.14 -7.37
N GLY A 112 -0.14 11.73 -7.86
CA GLY A 112 0.04 11.22 -9.22
C GLY A 112 -0.80 9.98 -9.52
N TYR A 113 -0.82 9.01 -8.60
CA TYR A 113 -1.63 7.79 -8.73
C TYR A 113 -3.13 8.11 -8.85
N PHE A 114 -3.66 8.96 -7.97
CA PHE A 114 -5.08 9.34 -8.00
C PHE A 114 -5.42 10.23 -9.20
N ALA A 115 -4.52 11.12 -9.62
CA ALA A 115 -4.71 11.92 -10.83
C ALA A 115 -4.82 11.03 -12.08
N ALA A 116 -3.90 10.07 -12.26
CA ALA A 116 -3.95 9.12 -13.37
C ALA A 116 -5.20 8.23 -13.33
N THR A 117 -5.61 7.83 -12.12
CA THR A 117 -6.87 7.10 -11.94
C THR A 117 -8.06 7.95 -12.44
N GLY A 118 -8.13 9.22 -12.03
CA GLY A 118 -9.19 10.15 -12.44
C GLY A 118 -9.21 10.44 -13.94
N ASP A 119 -8.05 10.52 -14.58
CA ASP A 119 -7.93 10.71 -16.03
C ASP A 119 -8.54 9.51 -16.81
N ILE A 120 -8.23 8.29 -16.39
CA ILE A 120 -8.80 7.06 -16.98
C ILE A 120 -10.33 7.03 -16.80
N PHE A 121 -10.83 7.43 -15.63
CA PHE A 121 -12.27 7.56 -15.39
C PHE A 121 -12.92 8.63 -16.28
N GLY A 122 -12.26 9.79 -16.44
CA GLY A 122 -12.75 10.87 -17.29
C GLY A 122 -12.80 10.46 -18.77
N GLY A 123 -11.79 9.74 -19.24
CA GLY A 123 -11.75 9.18 -20.59
C GLY A 123 -12.82 8.11 -20.84
N ALA A 124 -13.29 7.42 -19.81
CA ALA A 124 -14.34 6.40 -19.95
C ALA A 124 -15.76 6.98 -20.11
N ILE A 125 -15.99 8.22 -19.66
CA ILE A 125 -17.32 8.88 -19.67
C ILE A 125 -17.51 9.76 -20.92
N ARG A 126 -16.44 10.04 -21.66
CA ARG A 126 -16.44 10.95 -22.82
C ARG A 126 -16.54 10.21 -24.13
#